data_AF-A0A838YQV1-F1
#
_entry.id   AF-A0A838YQV1-F1
#
_cell.length_a   1.000
_cell.length_b   1.000
_cell.length_c   1.000
_cell.angle_alpha   90.00
_cell.angle_beta   90.00
_cell.angle_gamma   90.00
#
_symmetry.space_group_name_H-M   'P 1'
#
loop_
_entity.id
_entity.type
_entity.pdbx_description
1 polymer ?
#
loop_
_entity_poly.entity_id
_entity_poly.type
_entity_poly.pdbx_seq_one_letter_code
_entity_poly.pdbx_strand_id
1 'polypeptide(L)'
;MKEKKLLIILIFFTSCSVSLSSETVETTTSTSVDLTFCEQIEKEYIDLSNELFNTSFELNKYIDDISPNSVDEDRNSFFDNLEKNWNYQEVYKNYLEVRLKVYKSINTLYTNNSECLISGDQEISNEQVDKAKKDLDDFIEKYGS
;
A
#
# COMPACT_ATOMS: atom_id res chain seq x y z
N MET A 1 -51.11 11.60 41.73
CA MET A 1 -49.84 12.36 41.81
C MET A 1 -48.68 11.37 41.71
N LYS A 2 -47.97 11.39 40.59
CA LYS A 2 -46.70 10.65 40.42
C LYS A 2 -45.72 11.62 39.76
N GLU A 3 -44.62 11.85 40.45
CA GLU A 3 -43.62 12.87 40.17
C GLU A 3 -42.91 12.59 38.84
N LYS A 4 -42.82 13.62 37.99
CA LYS A 4 -41.98 13.60 36.80
C LYS A 4 -40.54 13.86 37.25
N LYS A 5 -39.68 12.83 37.16
CA LYS A 5 -38.23 12.98 37.33
C LYS A 5 -37.67 13.79 36.17
N LEU A 6 -37.27 15.02 36.44
CA LEU A 6 -36.51 15.87 35.53
C LEU A 6 -35.04 15.42 35.56
N LEU A 7 -34.58 14.77 34.48
CA LEU A 7 -33.17 14.42 34.30
C LEU A 7 -32.43 15.65 33.76
N ILE A 8 -31.60 16.26 34.60
CA ILE A 8 -30.69 17.34 34.21
C ILE A 8 -29.41 16.69 33.68
N ILE A 9 -29.20 16.80 32.36
CA ILE A 9 -27.94 16.41 31.70
C ILE A 9 -27.02 17.64 31.72
N LEU A 10 -25.97 17.59 32.54
CA LEU A 10 -24.88 18.56 32.54
C LEU A 10 -23.90 18.20 31.42
N ILE A 11 -23.96 18.95 30.31
CA ILE A 11 -22.96 18.88 29.25
C ILE A 11 -21.82 19.83 29.65
N PHE A 12 -20.69 19.27 30.06
CA PHE A 12 -19.44 20.01 30.18
C PHE A 12 -18.88 20.22 28.77
N PHE A 13 -19.09 21.41 28.21
CA PHE A 13 -18.36 21.86 27.03
C PHE A 13 -16.95 22.27 27.47
N THR A 14 -15.96 21.41 27.22
CA THR A 14 -14.55 21.80 27.27
C THR A 14 -14.27 22.68 26.06
N SER A 15 -14.40 23.99 26.22
CA SER A 15 -13.95 24.97 25.24
C SER A 15 -12.42 24.95 25.21
N CYS A 16 -11.82 24.26 24.23
CA CYS A 16 -10.42 24.45 23.87
C CYS A 16 -10.25 25.88 23.35
N SER A 17 -9.75 26.77 24.20
CA SER A 17 -9.32 28.10 23.76
C SER A 17 -8.09 27.94 22.88
N VAL A 18 -8.26 28.08 21.56
CA VAL A 18 -7.13 28.22 20.64
C VAL A 18 -6.56 29.62 20.85
N SER A 19 -5.42 29.69 21.54
CA SER A 19 -4.64 30.93 21.62
C SER A 19 -4.07 31.19 20.23
N LEU A 20 -4.57 32.24 19.57
CA LEU A 20 -4.05 32.73 18.31
C LEU A 20 -2.70 33.42 18.58
N SER A 21 -1.65 32.61 18.69
CA SER A 21 -0.27 33.11 18.74
C SER A 21 0.10 33.66 17.38
N SER A 22 0.67 34.87 17.37
CA SER A 22 1.15 35.58 16.19
C SER A 22 1.95 34.67 15.26
N GLU A 23 1.57 34.66 13.98
CA GLU A 23 2.35 34.07 12.89
C GLU A 23 3.76 34.68 12.89
N THR A 24 4.69 33.95 13.49
CA THR A 24 6.10 34.11 13.16
C THR A 24 6.23 33.43 11.82
N VAL A 25 6.55 34.19 10.77
CA VAL A 25 6.94 33.61 9.47
C VAL A 25 8.25 32.86 9.72
N GLU A 26 8.12 31.60 10.12
CA GLU A 26 9.24 30.68 10.17
C GLU A 26 9.74 30.51 8.75
N THR A 27 10.88 31.12 8.47
CA THR A 27 11.64 30.84 7.26
C THR A 27 12.02 29.37 7.31
N THR A 28 11.36 28.53 6.51
CA THR A 28 11.69 27.12 6.37
C THR A 28 13.11 27.04 5.84
N THR A 29 14.07 26.84 6.74
CA THR A 29 15.45 26.59 6.36
C THR A 29 15.47 25.17 5.83
N SER A 30 15.59 24.99 4.51
CA SER A 30 15.79 23.68 3.89
C SER A 30 17.22 23.21 4.16
N THR A 31 17.50 22.78 5.39
CA THR A 31 18.65 21.93 5.67
C THR A 31 18.32 20.56 5.09
N SER A 32 19.03 20.16 4.03
CA SER A 32 19.07 18.76 3.62
C SER A 32 19.63 17.97 4.80
N VAL A 33 18.77 17.26 5.52
CA VAL A 33 19.22 16.35 6.57
C VAL A 33 19.77 15.14 5.83
N ASP A 34 21.09 14.95 5.90
CA ASP A 34 21.72 13.73 5.39
C ASP A 34 21.21 12.56 6.24
N LEU A 35 20.51 11.62 5.58
CA LEU A 35 19.99 10.42 6.21
C LEU A 35 21.16 9.54 6.68
N THR A 36 21.05 9.00 7.88
CA THR A 36 21.91 7.91 8.35
C THR A 36 21.73 6.68 7.46
N PHE A 37 22.67 5.74 7.55
CA PHE A 37 22.61 4.50 6.76
C PHE A 37 21.27 3.78 6.91
N CYS A 38 20.80 3.53 8.13
CA CYS A 38 19.53 2.81 8.34
C CYS A 38 18.30 3.62 7.89
N GLU A 39 18.33 4.96 7.98
CA GLU A 39 17.26 5.79 7.43
C GLU A 39 17.23 5.75 5.89
N GLN A 40 18.38 5.57 5.23
CA GLN A 40 18.42 5.33 3.78
C GLN A 40 17.82 3.97 3.42
N ILE A 41 18.14 2.92 4.19
CA ILE A 41 17.56 1.58 4.01
C ILE A 41 16.05 1.60 4.25
N GLU A 42 15.57 2.25 5.31
CA GLU A 42 14.15 2.42 5.58
C GLU A 42 13.45 3.19 4.45
N LYS A 43 14.09 4.24 3.93
CA LYS A 43 13.58 4.95 2.77
C LYS A 43 13.46 4.05 1.53
N GLU A 44 14.47 3.25 1.22
CA GLU A 44 14.43 2.31 0.09
C GLU A 44 13.31 1.28 0.26
N TYR A 45 13.15 0.75 1.48
CA TYR A 45 12.04 -0.14 1.82
C TYR A 45 10.67 0.50 1.58
N ILE A 46 10.48 1.75 2.03
CA ILE A 46 9.23 2.49 1.84
C ILE A 46 8.96 2.71 0.35
N ASP A 47 9.98 3.09 -0.42
CA ASP A 47 9.85 3.31 -1.86
C ASP A 47 9.43 2.01 -2.58
N LEU A 48 10.04 0.87 -2.23
CA LEU A 48 9.67 -0.46 -2.75
C LEU A 48 8.24 -0.88 -2.35
N SER A 49 7.87 -0.65 -1.10
CA SER A 49 6.53 -0.96 -0.58
C SER A 49 5.45 -0.13 -1.28
N ASN A 50 5.75 1.14 -1.55
CA ASN A 50 4.89 2.02 -2.33
C ASN A 50 4.77 1.55 -3.79
N GLU A 51 5.84 1.06 -4.42
CA GLU A 51 5.79 0.49 -5.77
C GLU A 51 4.80 -0.69 -5.84
N LEU A 52 4.88 -1.61 -4.88
CA LEU A 52 3.94 -2.73 -4.77
C LEU A 52 2.51 -2.25 -4.51
N PHE A 53 2.31 -1.37 -3.54
CA PHE A 53 1.00 -0.83 -3.21
C PHE A 53 0.34 -0.14 -4.42
N ASN A 54 1.08 0.72 -5.11
CA ASN A 54 0.58 1.45 -6.27
C ASN A 54 0.19 0.49 -7.39
N THR A 55 0.99 -0.53 -7.65
CA THR A 55 0.68 -1.49 -8.72
C THR A 55 -0.53 -2.37 -8.38
N SER A 56 -0.68 -2.77 -7.11
CA SER A 56 -1.91 -3.42 -6.63
C SER A 56 -3.12 -2.50 -6.74
N PHE A 57 -2.97 -1.21 -6.42
CA PHE A 57 -4.03 -0.23 -6.54
C PHE A 57 -4.45 -0.04 -8.01
N GLU A 58 -3.49 0.08 -8.93
CA GLU A 58 -3.74 0.21 -10.37
C GLU A 58 -4.48 -1.00 -10.93
N LEU A 59 -4.09 -2.23 -10.56
CA LEU A 59 -4.82 -3.44 -10.96
C LEU A 59 -6.26 -3.42 -10.43
N ASN A 60 -6.46 -3.11 -9.15
CA ASN A 60 -7.80 -3.08 -8.56
C ASN A 60 -8.67 -1.98 -9.17
N LYS A 61 -8.09 -0.81 -9.43
CA LYS A 61 -8.78 0.27 -10.13
C LYS A 61 -9.18 -0.15 -11.54
N TYR A 62 -8.26 -0.77 -12.28
CA TYR A 62 -8.56 -1.28 -13.62
C TYR A 62 -9.75 -2.25 -13.59
N ILE A 63 -9.79 -3.14 -12.59
CA ILE A 63 -10.90 -4.08 -12.38
C ILE A 63 -12.20 -3.34 -12.06
N ASP A 64 -12.17 -2.39 -11.14
CA ASP A 64 -13.34 -1.58 -10.73
C ASP A 64 -13.89 -0.72 -11.89
N ASP A 65 -13.02 -0.32 -12.83
CA ASP A 65 -13.40 0.48 -14.00
C ASP A 65 -13.95 -0.37 -15.18
N ILE A 66 -14.03 -1.70 -15.05
CA ILE A 66 -14.54 -2.59 -16.13
C ILE A 66 -16.01 -2.31 -16.44
N SER A 67 -16.83 -2.11 -15.42
CA SER A 67 -18.27 -1.94 -15.58
C SER A 67 -18.89 -1.19 -14.39
N PRO A 68 -20.20 -0.84 -14.42
CA PRO A 68 -20.85 -0.20 -13.27
C PRO A 68 -21.28 -1.21 -12.18
N ASN A 69 -20.83 -2.47 -12.26
CA ASN A 69 -21.16 -3.53 -11.31
C ASN A 69 -20.34 -3.40 -10.02
N SER A 70 -20.46 -4.39 -9.13
CA SER A 70 -19.60 -4.43 -7.94
C SER A 70 -18.19 -4.88 -8.29
N VAL A 71 -17.20 -4.40 -7.54
CA VAL A 71 -15.78 -4.81 -7.67
C VAL A 71 -15.59 -6.33 -7.59
N ASP A 72 -16.41 -7.04 -6.82
CA ASP A 72 -16.34 -8.49 -6.71
C ASP A 72 -16.82 -9.20 -8.00
N GLU A 73 -17.90 -8.69 -8.61
CA GLU A 73 -18.39 -9.18 -9.89
C GLU A 73 -17.41 -8.87 -11.03
N ASP A 74 -16.85 -7.67 -11.04
CA ASP A 74 -15.85 -7.28 -12.04
C ASP A 74 -14.54 -8.03 -11.87
N ARG A 75 -14.11 -8.33 -10.63
CA ARG A 75 -12.96 -9.20 -10.38
C ARG A 75 -13.18 -10.61 -10.92
N ASN A 76 -14.35 -11.19 -10.69
CA ASN A 76 -14.67 -12.52 -11.24
C ASN A 76 -14.67 -12.47 -12.78
N SER A 77 -15.34 -11.46 -13.36
CA SER A 77 -15.37 -11.24 -14.80
C SER A 77 -13.98 -11.04 -15.41
N PHE A 78 -13.10 -10.30 -14.72
CA PHE A 78 -11.72 -10.09 -15.13
C PHE A 78 -10.96 -11.41 -15.27
N PHE A 79 -10.98 -12.25 -14.23
CA PHE A 79 -10.27 -13.53 -14.26
C PHE A 79 -10.92 -14.57 -15.18
N ASP A 80 -12.25 -14.59 -15.29
CA ASP A 80 -12.98 -15.48 -16.21
C ASP A 80 -12.68 -15.19 -17.69
N ASN A 81 -12.39 -13.91 -18.00
CA ASN A 81 -12.10 -13.47 -19.37
C ASN A 81 -10.61 -13.24 -19.64
N LEU A 82 -9.73 -13.51 -18.67
CA LEU A 82 -8.29 -13.26 -18.77
C LEU A 82 -7.67 -13.93 -20.00
N GLU A 83 -8.07 -15.17 -20.33
CA GLU A 83 -7.55 -15.89 -21.50
C GLU A 83 -7.90 -15.22 -22.84
N LYS A 84 -9.05 -14.55 -22.92
CA LYS A 84 -9.61 -14.00 -24.17
C LYS A 84 -9.32 -12.51 -24.35
N ASN A 85 -8.79 -11.85 -23.32
CA ASN A 85 -8.58 -10.40 -23.30
C ASN A 85 -7.12 -10.06 -23.05
N TRP A 86 -6.43 -9.62 -24.11
CA TRP A 86 -5.02 -9.27 -24.06
C TRP A 86 -4.72 -8.10 -23.12
N ASN A 87 -5.62 -7.11 -23.01
CA ASN A 87 -5.42 -5.99 -22.08
C ASN A 87 -5.46 -6.48 -20.62
N TYR A 88 -6.34 -7.44 -20.30
CA TYR A 88 -6.41 -8.02 -18.95
C TYR A 88 -5.12 -8.78 -18.63
N GLN A 89 -4.60 -9.51 -19.63
CA GLN A 89 -3.32 -10.21 -19.51
C GLN A 89 -2.18 -9.22 -19.27
N GLU A 90 -2.10 -8.13 -20.02
CA GLU A 90 -1.05 -7.12 -19.89
C GLU A 90 -1.06 -6.48 -18.50
N VAL A 91 -2.22 -6.03 -18.02
CA VAL A 91 -2.35 -5.40 -16.70
C VAL A 91 -2.01 -6.38 -15.57
N TYR A 92 -2.50 -7.62 -15.65
CA TYR A 92 -2.20 -8.63 -14.63
C TYR A 92 -0.73 -9.06 -14.66
N LYS A 93 -0.14 -9.21 -15.85
CA LYS A 93 1.28 -9.50 -16.02
C LYS A 93 2.14 -8.42 -15.38
N ASN A 94 1.84 -7.14 -15.64
CA ASN A 94 2.56 -6.02 -15.03
C ASN A 94 2.53 -6.11 -13.49
N TYR A 95 1.37 -6.41 -12.90
CA TYR A 95 1.27 -6.63 -11.47
C TYR A 95 2.15 -7.80 -10.97
N LEU A 96 2.15 -8.93 -11.67
CA LEU A 96 2.97 -10.09 -11.29
C LEU A 96 4.47 -9.80 -11.39
N GLU A 97 4.90 -9.08 -12.44
CA GLU A 97 6.30 -8.67 -12.65
C GLU A 97 6.78 -7.73 -11.56
N VAL A 98 6.01 -6.67 -11.25
CA VAL A 98 6.36 -5.73 -10.17
C VAL A 98 6.38 -6.43 -8.82
N ARG A 99 5.39 -7.28 -8.53
CA ARG A 99 5.35 -8.01 -7.25
C ARG A 99 6.59 -8.88 -7.07
N LEU A 100 7.00 -9.63 -8.10
CA LEU A 100 8.22 -10.44 -8.04
C LEU A 100 9.47 -9.57 -7.84
N LYS A 101 9.58 -8.47 -8.59
CA LYS A 101 10.70 -7.52 -8.48
C LYS A 101 10.80 -6.97 -7.05
N VAL A 102 9.71 -6.41 -6.53
CA VAL A 102 9.68 -5.79 -5.20
C VAL A 102 9.96 -6.82 -4.11
N TYR A 103 9.36 -8.01 -4.17
CA TYR A 103 9.62 -9.06 -3.17
C TYR A 103 11.08 -9.48 -3.13
N LYS A 104 11.73 -9.64 -4.30
CA LYS A 104 13.17 -9.93 -4.37
C LYS A 104 14.01 -8.80 -3.79
N SER A 105 13.68 -7.55 -4.12
CA SER A 105 14.40 -6.37 -3.64
C SER A 105 14.28 -6.24 -2.12
N ILE A 106 13.07 -6.33 -1.57
CA ILE A 106 12.85 -6.25 -0.12
C ILE A 106 13.55 -7.41 0.59
N ASN A 107 13.42 -8.65 0.11
CA ASN A 107 14.11 -9.79 0.71
C ASN A 107 15.64 -9.62 0.73
N THR A 108 16.20 -9.10 -0.36
CA THR A 108 17.64 -8.79 -0.46
C THR A 108 18.03 -7.65 0.49
N LEU A 109 17.21 -6.60 0.57
CA LEU A 109 17.43 -5.44 1.44
C LEU A 109 17.47 -5.87 2.92
N TYR A 110 16.54 -6.72 3.36
CA TYR A 110 16.56 -7.27 4.72
C TYR A 110 17.77 -8.18 4.97
N THR A 111 18.05 -9.10 4.04
CA THR A 111 19.15 -10.07 4.19
C THR A 111 20.52 -9.37 4.30
N ASN A 112 20.71 -8.27 3.57
CA ASN A 112 21.99 -7.56 3.53
C ASN A 112 22.16 -6.50 4.64
N ASN A 113 21.09 -6.11 5.34
CA ASN A 113 21.10 -5.00 6.29
C ASN A 113 20.42 -5.38 7.62
N SER A 114 20.69 -6.60 8.11
CA SER A 114 20.08 -7.19 9.31
C SER A 114 20.23 -6.36 10.60
N GLU A 115 21.17 -5.42 10.62
CA GLU A 115 21.43 -4.48 11.71
C GLU A 115 20.46 -3.29 11.75
N CYS A 116 19.77 -3.00 10.64
CA CYS A 116 18.80 -1.93 10.56
C CYS A 116 17.39 -2.46 10.86
N LEU A 117 16.79 -1.98 11.95
CA LEU A 117 15.41 -2.32 12.32
C LEU A 117 14.43 -1.44 11.54
N ILE A 118 13.82 -1.99 10.50
CA ILE A 118 12.73 -1.34 9.77
C ILE A 118 11.43 -1.53 10.58
N SER A 119 10.80 -0.44 10.99
CA SER A 119 9.69 -0.48 11.94
C SER A 119 8.35 -0.78 11.24
N GLY A 120 7.55 -1.69 11.81
CA GLY A 120 6.15 -1.90 11.38
C GLY A 120 5.91 -2.97 10.31
N ASP A 121 6.96 -3.61 9.78
CA ASP A 121 6.85 -4.36 8.55
C ASP A 121 7.10 -5.87 8.67
N GLN A 122 6.41 -6.62 7.80
CA GLN A 122 6.63 -8.04 7.60
C GLN A 122 7.79 -8.24 6.63
N GLU A 123 8.87 -8.83 7.12
CA GLU A 123 9.96 -9.35 6.28
C GLU A 123 9.38 -10.21 5.14
N ILE A 124 9.87 -9.98 3.91
CA ILE A 124 9.52 -10.85 2.77
C ILE A 124 10.43 -12.07 2.81
N SER A 125 9.86 -13.23 3.03
CA SER A 125 10.60 -14.50 3.08
C SER A 125 10.96 -15.02 1.68
N ASN A 126 11.94 -15.92 1.62
CA ASN A 126 12.29 -16.64 0.38
C ASN A 126 11.07 -17.40 -0.20
N GLU A 127 10.20 -17.96 0.65
CA GLU A 127 8.99 -18.66 0.20
C GLU A 127 8.02 -17.70 -0.53
N GLN A 128 7.89 -16.47 -0.06
CA GLN A 128 7.08 -15.45 -0.73
C GLN A 128 7.69 -15.05 -2.08
N VAL A 129 9.02 -14.96 -2.17
CA VAL A 129 9.73 -14.71 -3.44
C VAL A 129 9.51 -15.86 -4.42
N ASP A 130 9.68 -17.10 -3.98
CA ASP A 130 9.51 -18.29 -4.81
C ASP A 130 8.07 -18.43 -5.30
N LYS A 131 7.10 -18.16 -4.44
CA LYS A 131 5.67 -18.13 -4.82
C LYS A 131 5.40 -17.05 -5.86
N ALA A 132 5.89 -15.82 -5.65
CA ALA A 132 5.71 -14.75 -6.62
C ALA A 132 6.35 -15.09 -7.97
N LYS A 133 7.50 -15.78 -7.96
CA LYS A 133 8.17 -16.26 -9.18
C LYS A 133 7.31 -17.29 -9.89
N LYS A 134 6.83 -18.30 -9.16
CA LYS A 134 5.98 -19.36 -9.70
C LYS A 134 4.72 -18.79 -10.35
N ASP A 135 4.04 -17.87 -9.67
CA ASP A 135 2.81 -17.26 -10.20
C ASP A 135 3.06 -16.52 -11.52
N LEU A 136 4.19 -15.83 -11.67
CA LEU A 136 4.59 -15.17 -12.91
C LEU A 136 4.97 -16.18 -14.00
N ASP A 137 5.76 -17.19 -13.65
CA ASP A 137 6.17 -18.25 -14.58
C ASP A 137 4.94 -19.00 -15.13
N ASP A 138 4.02 -19.41 -14.26
CA ASP A 138 2.75 -20.07 -14.62
C ASP A 138 1.92 -19.18 -15.56
N PHE A 139 1.88 -17.87 -15.31
CA PHE A 139 1.18 -16.92 -16.16
C PHE A 139 1.83 -16.82 -17.55
N ILE A 140 3.15 -16.68 -17.61
CA ILE A 140 3.89 -16.59 -18.88
C ILE A 140 3.79 -17.90 -19.67
N GLU A 141 3.88 -19.05 -19.02
CA GLU A 141 3.71 -20.35 -19.68
C GLU A 141 2.33 -20.48 -20.33
N LYS A 142 1.29 -19.99 -19.64
CA LYS A 142 -0.08 -20.09 -20.12
C LYS A 142 -0.44 -19.06 -21.20
N TYR A 143 0.09 -17.83 -21.12
CA TYR A 143 -0.37 -16.70 -21.92
C TYR A 143 0.72 -15.97 -22.72
N GLY A 144 2.00 -16.33 -22.58
CA GLY A 144 3.14 -15.60 -23.13
C GLY A 144 3.42 -15.80 -24.63
N SER A 145 2.38 -16.01 -25.45
CA SER A 145 2.49 -16.15 -26.92
C SER A 145 2.47 -14.80 -27.65
#